data_AF-A0A2E4DB36-F1
#
_entry.id   AF-A0A2E4DB36-F1
#
_cell.length_a   1.000
_cell.length_b   1.000
_cell.length_c   1.000
_cell.angle_alpha   90.00
_cell.angle_beta   90.00
_cell.angle_gamma   90.00
#
_symmetry.space_group_name_H-M   'P 1'
#
loop_
_entity.id
_entity.type
_entity.pdbx_description
1 polymer ?
#
loop_
_entity_poly.entity_id
_entity_poly.type
_entity_poly.pdbx_seq_one_letter_code
_entity_poly.pdbx_strand_id
1 'polypeptide(L)'
;MKLKFILMTLISFLVAFNSHACDLRTSQTSLSKYEILNILQTSKLRICIDDETFNRYDIKDFSRKGARLMIDAAGATGLNRYDLKDLAKLGRISLGIHTGLANRFNRYDIKDFLKLNIRIQLKDTQNIFNRYDIKDFLRMGNISVAMRSSETQFNRYDLLDFGEIISTMRTARVLLVIDDDKFNQYDIRDFQEKGIRIKYQN
;
A
#
# COMPACT_ATOMS: atom_id res chain seq x y z
N MET A 1 12.85 7.25 -30.18
CA MET A 1 11.99 6.08 -29.86
C MET A 1 12.17 5.56 -28.42
N LYS A 2 12.50 6.43 -27.43
CA LYS A 2 12.80 6.02 -26.04
C LYS A 2 11.72 6.39 -25.01
N LEU A 3 10.70 7.17 -25.41
CA LEU A 3 9.68 7.67 -24.47
C LEU A 3 8.51 6.68 -24.23
N LYS A 4 8.28 5.74 -25.15
CA LYS A 4 7.22 4.71 -25.00
C LYS A 4 7.59 3.57 -24.03
N PHE A 5 8.88 3.36 -23.77
CA PHE A 5 9.34 2.22 -22.95
C PHE A 5 9.25 2.51 -21.44
N ILE A 6 9.43 3.76 -21.02
CA ILE A 6 9.36 4.16 -19.60
C ILE A 6 7.90 4.19 -19.11
N LEU A 7 6.94 4.49 -20.01
CA LEU A 7 5.52 4.52 -19.65
C LEU A 7 4.90 3.12 -19.53
N MET A 8 5.43 2.12 -20.25
CA MET A 8 4.91 0.74 -20.19
C MET A 8 5.40 -0.06 -18.98
N THR A 9 6.60 0.23 -18.45
CA THR A 9 7.13 -0.45 -17.25
C THR A 9 6.47 0.00 -15.95
N LEU A 10 5.91 1.21 -15.90
CA LEU A 10 5.09 1.64 -14.76
C LEU A 10 3.71 0.96 -14.72
N ILE A 11 3.13 0.64 -15.87
CA ILE A 11 1.77 0.08 -15.97
C ILE A 11 1.74 -1.41 -15.59
N SER A 12 2.79 -2.17 -15.89
CA SER A 12 2.87 -3.61 -15.58
C SER A 12 3.16 -3.90 -14.10
N PHE A 13 3.63 -2.92 -13.32
CA PHE A 13 3.94 -3.13 -11.91
C PHE A 13 2.72 -3.02 -10.98
N LEU A 14 1.67 -2.31 -11.42
CA LEU A 14 0.40 -2.23 -10.67
C LEU A 14 -0.27 -3.61 -10.49
N VAL A 15 0.02 -4.56 -11.38
CA VAL A 15 -0.62 -5.89 -11.40
C VAL A 15 0.01 -6.86 -10.40
N ALA A 16 1.18 -6.53 -9.84
CA ALA A 16 2.03 -7.52 -9.21
C ALA A 16 1.86 -7.74 -7.70
N PHE A 17 1.12 -6.86 -7.01
CA PHE A 17 0.78 -6.95 -5.59
C PHE A 17 -0.76 -7.02 -5.39
N ASN A 18 -1.42 -7.85 -6.19
CA ASN A 18 -2.84 -8.14 -6.03
C ASN A 18 -3.07 -9.05 -4.83
N SER A 19 -2.95 -8.50 -3.63
CA SER A 19 -3.86 -8.89 -2.56
C SER A 19 -4.72 -7.69 -2.26
N HIS A 20 -5.88 -7.63 -2.92
CA HIS A 20 -7.12 -6.89 -2.64
C HIS A 20 -7.70 -6.32 -3.93
N ALA A 21 -8.37 -7.19 -4.72
CA ALA A 21 -9.24 -6.74 -5.80
C ALA A 21 -10.18 -5.65 -5.28
N CYS A 22 -10.18 -4.50 -5.94
CA CYS A 22 -11.16 -3.45 -5.75
C CYS A 22 -12.47 -3.93 -6.38
N ASP A 23 -13.59 -3.80 -5.67
CA ASP A 23 -14.89 -4.04 -6.29
C ASP A 23 -15.26 -2.85 -7.19
N LEU A 24 -14.79 -1.66 -6.81
CA LEU A 24 -14.95 -0.41 -7.54
C LEU A 24 -13.65 0.40 -7.51
N ARG A 25 -13.23 0.94 -8.64
CA ARG A 25 -12.17 1.95 -8.76
C ARG A 25 -12.79 3.27 -9.21
N THR A 26 -12.44 4.36 -8.55
CA THR A 26 -13.05 5.67 -8.83
C THR A 26 -12.65 6.22 -10.21
N SER A 27 -11.41 5.96 -10.64
CA SER A 27 -10.91 6.29 -11.99
C SER A 27 -11.53 5.49 -13.14
N GLN A 28 -12.27 4.42 -12.85
CA GLN A 28 -12.80 3.49 -13.87
C GLN A 28 -14.32 3.38 -13.83
N THR A 29 -14.97 4.11 -12.93
CA THR A 29 -16.43 4.06 -12.77
C THR A 29 -17.11 5.26 -13.39
N SER A 30 -18.25 5.03 -14.03
CA SER A 30 -19.18 6.09 -14.42
C SER A 30 -20.31 6.28 -13.41
N LEU A 31 -20.34 5.50 -12.33
CA LEU A 31 -21.37 5.58 -11.29
C LEU A 31 -21.28 6.91 -10.54
N SER A 32 -22.41 7.57 -10.34
CA SER A 32 -22.54 8.72 -9.47
C SER A 32 -22.42 8.34 -8.00
N LYS A 33 -22.22 9.36 -7.14
CA LYS A 33 -22.22 9.20 -5.68
C LYS A 33 -23.48 8.46 -5.20
N TYR A 34 -24.65 8.85 -5.68
CA TYR A 34 -25.92 8.32 -5.18
C TYR A 34 -26.13 6.86 -5.59
N GLU A 35 -25.68 6.46 -6.78
CA GLU A 35 -25.71 5.06 -7.22
C GLU A 35 -24.80 4.19 -6.36
N ILE A 36 -23.58 4.65 -6.07
CA ILE A 36 -22.66 3.95 -5.17
C ILE A 36 -23.28 3.82 -3.78
N LEU A 37 -23.88 4.89 -3.24
CA LEU A 37 -24.54 4.86 -1.94
C LEU A 37 -25.72 3.88 -1.91
N ASN A 38 -26.47 3.75 -3.01
CA ASN A 38 -27.57 2.80 -3.12
C ASN A 38 -27.05 1.35 -3.10
N ILE A 39 -26.00 1.04 -3.86
CA ILE A 39 -25.36 -0.28 -3.84
C ILE A 39 -24.85 -0.62 -2.44
N LEU A 40 -24.28 0.36 -1.73
CA LEU A 40 -23.80 0.17 -0.35
C LEU A 40 -24.92 -0.11 0.66
N GLN A 41 -26.19 0.10 0.33
CA GLN A 41 -27.31 -0.29 1.20
C GLN A 41 -27.49 -1.80 1.25
N THR A 42 -27.16 -2.50 0.15
CA THR A 42 -27.41 -3.94 0.00
C THR A 42 -26.13 -4.76 0.00
N SER A 43 -24.98 -4.13 -0.25
CA SER A 43 -23.70 -4.81 -0.42
C SER A 43 -22.54 -4.06 0.25
N LYS A 44 -21.55 -4.79 0.75
CA LYS A 44 -20.29 -4.20 1.27
C LYS A 44 -19.23 -4.22 0.19
N LEU A 45 -18.96 -3.06 -0.40
CA LEU A 45 -17.92 -2.91 -1.41
C LEU A 45 -16.57 -2.54 -0.81
N ARG A 46 -15.48 -3.02 -1.41
CA ARG A 46 -14.16 -2.41 -1.34
C ARG A 46 -14.02 -1.40 -2.46
N ILE A 47 -13.97 -0.12 -2.09
CA ILE A 47 -13.82 0.98 -3.02
C ILE A 47 -12.36 1.45 -2.98
N CYS A 48 -11.72 1.48 -4.14
CA CYS A 48 -10.39 2.02 -4.33
C CYS A 48 -10.49 3.46 -4.83
N ILE A 49 -10.04 4.39 -4.01
CA ILE A 49 -9.98 5.82 -4.33
C ILE A 49 -8.62 6.06 -4.99
N ASP A 50 -8.62 6.21 -6.31
CA ASP A 50 -7.42 6.36 -7.14
C ASP A 50 -7.49 7.57 -8.10
N ASP A 51 -8.49 8.44 -7.94
CA ASP A 51 -8.60 9.76 -8.57
C ASP A 51 -9.40 10.77 -7.72
N GLU A 52 -9.67 11.96 -8.28
CA GLU A 52 -10.39 13.05 -7.63
C GLU A 52 -11.91 13.05 -7.87
N THR A 53 -12.45 12.02 -8.53
CA THR A 53 -13.86 11.99 -8.95
C THR A 53 -14.83 12.20 -7.78
N PHE A 54 -14.45 11.76 -6.58
CA PHE A 54 -15.22 11.94 -5.35
C PHE A 54 -14.44 12.80 -4.34
N ASN A 55 -15.11 13.82 -3.81
CA ASN A 55 -14.50 14.69 -2.82
C ASN A 55 -14.44 14.02 -1.44
N ARG A 56 -13.79 14.67 -0.47
CA ARG A 56 -13.64 14.14 0.90
C ARG A 56 -14.96 13.81 1.61
N TYR A 57 -16.03 14.56 1.33
CA TYR A 57 -17.33 14.32 1.95
C TYR A 57 -18.00 13.08 1.36
N ASP A 58 -17.89 12.89 0.05
CA ASP A 58 -18.40 11.69 -0.63
C ASP A 58 -17.70 10.43 -0.13
N ILE A 59 -16.38 10.48 0.01
CA ILE A 59 -15.58 9.38 0.57
C ILE A 59 -15.97 9.08 2.02
N LYS A 60 -16.21 10.12 2.84
CA LYS A 60 -16.73 9.95 4.22
C LYS A 60 -18.11 9.29 4.21
N ASP A 61 -18.99 9.64 3.26
CA ASP A 61 -20.32 9.03 3.14
C ASP A 61 -20.24 7.55 2.73
N PHE A 62 -19.34 7.19 1.80
CA PHE A 62 -19.09 5.78 1.45
C PHE A 62 -18.62 4.99 2.68
N SER A 63 -17.67 5.53 3.46
CA SER A 63 -17.19 4.90 4.70
C SER A 63 -18.33 4.70 5.71
N ARG A 64 -19.16 5.73 5.92
CA ARG A 64 -20.34 5.67 6.83
C ARG A 64 -21.36 4.63 6.40
N LYS A 65 -21.52 4.41 5.09
CA LYS A 65 -22.37 3.35 4.54
C LYS A 65 -21.71 1.96 4.56
N GLY A 66 -20.53 1.83 5.16
CA GLY A 66 -19.89 0.54 5.41
C GLY A 66 -18.95 0.07 4.29
N ALA A 67 -18.61 0.95 3.33
CA ALA A 67 -17.58 0.64 2.35
C ALA A 67 -16.23 0.40 3.04
N ARG A 68 -15.47 -0.55 2.52
CA ARG A 68 -14.05 -0.72 2.87
C ARG A 68 -13.25 0.16 1.91
N LEU A 69 -12.53 1.13 2.44
CA LEU A 69 -11.79 2.06 1.60
C LEU A 69 -10.35 1.60 1.42
N MET A 70 -9.88 1.60 0.18
CA MET A 70 -8.47 1.56 -0.15
C MET A 70 -8.13 2.90 -0.80
N ILE A 71 -7.42 3.75 -0.07
CA ILE A 71 -7.05 5.06 -0.56
C ILE A 71 -5.66 4.91 -1.14
N ASP A 72 -5.57 4.94 -2.46
CA ASP A 72 -4.28 5.02 -3.13
C ASP A 72 -3.89 6.49 -3.13
N ALA A 73 -2.71 6.82 -2.59
CA ALA A 73 -2.30 8.21 -2.47
C ALA A 73 -2.32 8.95 -3.82
N ALA A 74 -2.15 8.22 -4.94
CA ALA A 74 -2.26 8.73 -6.32
C ALA A 74 -3.60 9.39 -6.64
N GLY A 75 -4.69 8.93 -6.03
CA GLY A 75 -6.01 9.51 -6.23
C GLY A 75 -6.40 10.60 -5.26
N ALA A 76 -5.84 10.57 -4.06
CA ALA A 76 -6.32 11.39 -2.96
C ALA A 76 -5.66 12.77 -2.92
N THR A 77 -5.76 13.56 -4.00
CA THR A 77 -5.28 14.95 -3.99
C THR A 77 -6.08 15.84 -3.03
N GLY A 78 -7.28 15.43 -2.61
CA GLY A 78 -8.12 16.17 -1.67
C GLY A 78 -8.09 15.73 -0.19
N LEU A 79 -7.53 14.56 0.15
CA LEU A 79 -7.51 14.08 1.54
C LEU A 79 -6.20 14.47 2.24
N ASN A 80 -6.31 15.12 3.39
CA ASN A 80 -5.16 15.39 4.25
C ASN A 80 -5.06 14.37 5.40
N ARG A 81 -4.02 14.49 6.23
CA ARG A 81 -3.82 13.59 7.39
C ARG A 81 -5.02 13.56 8.35
N TYR A 82 -5.72 14.68 8.56
CA TYR A 82 -6.88 14.73 9.44
C TYR A 82 -8.09 14.02 8.83
N ASP A 83 -8.29 14.14 7.51
CA ASP A 83 -9.32 13.38 6.82
C ASP A 83 -9.09 11.87 6.92
N LEU A 84 -7.83 11.42 6.79
CA LEU A 84 -7.48 10.01 6.97
C LEU A 84 -7.72 9.54 8.41
N LYS A 85 -7.39 10.37 9.40
CA LYS A 85 -7.68 10.09 10.83
C LYS A 85 -9.20 9.99 11.08
N ASP A 86 -9.99 10.86 10.46
CA ASP A 86 -11.45 10.80 10.57
C ASP A 86 -12.02 9.54 9.91
N LEU A 87 -11.55 9.20 8.71
CA LEU A 87 -11.97 8.01 7.99
C LEU A 87 -11.63 6.73 8.77
N ALA A 88 -10.50 6.70 9.46
CA ALA A 88 -10.12 5.60 10.35
C ALA A 88 -11.12 5.37 11.49
N LYS A 89 -11.68 6.45 12.03
CA LYS A 89 -12.71 6.37 13.08
C LYS A 89 -14.05 5.86 12.54
N LEU A 90 -14.33 6.10 11.26
CA LEU A 90 -15.61 5.76 10.62
C LEU A 90 -15.66 4.32 10.13
N GLY A 91 -14.53 3.72 9.76
CA GLY A 91 -14.55 2.38 9.16
C GLY A 91 -13.20 1.76 8.88
N ARG A 92 -13.23 0.62 8.19
CA ARG A 92 -12.03 -0.12 7.78
C ARG A 92 -11.41 0.57 6.57
N ILE A 93 -10.36 1.34 6.81
CA ILE A 93 -9.56 1.94 5.76
C ILE A 93 -8.20 1.26 5.61
N SER A 94 -7.71 1.26 4.38
CA SER A 94 -6.34 0.90 4.04
C SER A 94 -5.74 2.00 3.17
N LEU A 95 -4.46 2.29 3.39
CA LEU A 95 -3.72 3.32 2.66
C LEU A 95 -2.64 2.67 1.82
N GLY A 96 -2.66 2.96 0.51
CA GLY A 96 -1.54 2.70 -0.40
C GLY A 96 -0.65 3.93 -0.46
N ILE A 97 0.63 3.77 -0.10
CA ILE A 97 1.63 4.84 -0.11
C ILE A 97 2.77 4.39 -1.01
N HIS A 98 3.06 5.18 -2.04
CA HIS A 98 4.11 4.92 -3.00
C HIS A 98 5.05 6.12 -3.20
N THR A 99 6.23 5.89 -3.79
CA THR A 99 7.34 6.86 -3.92
C THR A 99 6.95 8.22 -4.48
N GLY A 100 6.09 8.26 -5.49
CA GLY A 100 5.63 9.52 -6.08
C GLY A 100 4.96 10.47 -5.08
N LEU A 101 4.56 9.97 -3.89
CA LEU A 101 3.72 10.69 -2.94
C LEU A 101 4.12 10.54 -1.47
N ALA A 102 5.13 9.74 -1.16
CA ALA A 102 5.59 9.60 0.22
C ALA A 102 6.33 10.85 0.75
N ASN A 103 6.53 11.89 -0.08
CA ASN A 103 6.82 13.24 0.40
C ASN A 103 5.64 13.90 1.16
N ARG A 104 4.42 13.37 1.05
CA ARG A 104 3.23 13.87 1.76
C ARG A 104 3.12 13.35 3.19
N PHE A 105 3.72 12.20 3.49
CA PHE A 105 3.61 11.54 4.79
C PHE A 105 5.00 11.16 5.30
N ASN A 106 5.41 11.78 6.40
CA ASN A 106 6.67 11.43 7.04
C ASN A 106 6.49 10.21 7.96
N ARG A 107 7.59 9.73 8.55
CA ARG A 107 7.57 8.57 9.45
C ARG A 107 6.61 8.70 10.64
N TYR A 108 6.38 9.92 11.14
CA TYR A 108 5.46 10.16 12.25
C TYR A 108 4.01 10.04 11.80
N ASP A 109 3.68 10.50 10.59
CA ASP A 109 2.34 10.30 10.02
C ASP A 109 2.05 8.80 9.85
N ILE A 110 3.01 8.01 9.35
CA ILE A 110 2.88 6.54 9.24
C ILE A 110 2.63 5.91 10.61
N LYS A 111 3.44 6.26 11.62
CA LYS A 111 3.26 5.75 13.00
C LYS A 111 1.87 6.10 13.56
N ASP A 112 1.42 7.33 13.35
CA ASP A 112 0.09 7.77 13.78
C ASP A 112 -1.03 6.97 13.10
N PHE A 113 -0.93 6.71 11.80
CA PHE A 113 -1.89 5.90 11.08
C PHE A 113 -1.94 4.46 11.59
N LEU A 114 -0.77 3.85 11.84
CA LEU A 114 -0.69 2.50 12.42
C LEU A 114 -1.31 2.43 13.83
N LYS A 115 -1.09 3.45 14.67
CA LYS A 115 -1.74 3.54 16.01
C LYS A 115 -3.26 3.62 15.92
N LEU A 116 -3.78 4.19 14.84
CA LEU A 116 -5.22 4.24 14.55
C LEU A 116 -5.74 2.98 13.86
N ASN A 117 -4.93 1.92 13.81
CA ASN A 117 -5.26 0.64 13.19
C ASN A 117 -5.62 0.76 11.70
N ILE A 118 -5.08 1.78 11.04
CA ILE A 118 -5.16 1.92 9.59
C ILE A 118 -4.20 0.91 8.97
N ARG A 119 -4.68 0.12 8.00
CA ARG A 119 -3.80 -0.81 7.30
C ARG A 119 -2.95 -0.08 6.26
N ILE A 120 -1.63 -0.13 6.38
CA ILE A 120 -0.73 0.58 5.46
C ILE A 120 -0.10 -0.39 4.46
N GLN A 121 0.00 0.04 3.21
CA GLN A 121 0.75 -0.64 2.16
C GLN A 121 1.81 0.33 1.65
N LEU A 122 3.06 0.09 2.00
CA LEU A 122 4.21 0.82 1.47
C LEU A 122 4.66 0.13 0.19
N LYS A 123 4.74 0.88 -0.91
CA LYS A 123 5.22 0.37 -2.21
C LYS A 123 6.32 1.24 -2.74
N ASP A 124 7.45 0.62 -3.02
CA ASP A 124 8.64 1.27 -3.59
C ASP A 124 9.24 2.38 -2.73
N THR A 125 8.79 2.59 -1.48
CA THR A 125 9.21 3.71 -0.61
C THR A 125 10.63 3.60 -0.04
N GLN A 126 11.47 2.72 -0.60
CA GLN A 126 12.84 2.44 -0.17
C GLN A 126 13.72 3.69 -0.06
N ASN A 127 13.52 4.71 -0.90
CA ASN A 127 14.34 5.94 -0.85
C ASN A 127 13.82 6.99 0.14
N ILE A 128 12.74 6.69 0.86
CA ILE A 128 12.05 7.65 1.74
C ILE A 128 12.14 7.22 3.20
N PHE A 129 11.97 5.93 3.45
CA PHE A 129 12.09 5.35 4.79
C PHE A 129 13.36 4.52 4.87
N ASN A 130 14.18 4.79 5.88
CA ASN A 130 15.38 4.00 6.13
C ASN A 130 15.02 2.67 6.83
N ARG A 131 16.03 1.82 7.03
CA ARG A 131 15.83 0.50 7.65
C ARG A 131 15.20 0.57 9.04
N TYR A 132 15.53 1.59 9.84
CA TYR A 132 14.99 1.74 11.19
C TYR A 132 13.52 2.14 11.16
N ASP A 133 13.14 3.02 10.23
CA ASP A 133 11.73 3.39 10.01
C ASP A 133 10.92 2.15 9.62
N ILE A 134 11.40 1.35 8.65
CA ILE A 134 10.73 0.11 8.23
C ILE A 134 10.60 -0.89 9.39
N LYS A 135 11.67 -1.12 10.17
CA LYS A 135 11.62 -2.01 11.35
C LYS A 135 10.56 -1.56 12.34
N ASP A 136 10.51 -0.26 12.64
CA ASP A 136 9.53 0.30 13.56
C ASP A 136 8.11 0.09 13.05
N PHE A 137 7.85 0.35 11.77
CA PHE A 137 6.52 0.15 11.21
C PHE A 137 6.11 -1.33 11.22
N LEU A 138 7.01 -2.24 10.88
CA LEU A 138 6.76 -3.69 10.92
C LEU A 138 6.42 -4.16 12.34
N ARG A 139 7.10 -3.64 13.36
CA ARG A 139 6.82 -3.96 14.78
C ARG A 139 5.47 -3.44 15.27
N MET A 140 4.97 -2.37 14.68
CA MET A 140 3.63 -1.85 15.00
C MET A 140 2.51 -2.70 14.36
N GLY A 141 2.84 -3.53 13.37
CA GLY A 141 1.87 -4.38 12.68
C GLY A 141 0.94 -3.62 11.74
N ASN A 142 -0.05 -4.33 11.20
CA ASN A 142 -1.05 -3.83 10.25
C ASN A 142 -0.45 -3.10 9.02
N ILE A 143 0.71 -3.59 8.57
CA ILE A 143 1.45 -3.01 7.46
C ILE A 143 1.84 -4.08 6.44
N SER A 144 2.00 -3.68 5.19
CA SER A 144 2.60 -4.50 4.15
C SER A 144 3.63 -3.65 3.40
N VAL A 145 4.84 -4.17 3.25
CA VAL A 145 5.95 -3.48 2.57
C VAL A 145 6.28 -4.24 1.29
N ALA A 146 6.26 -3.52 0.17
CA ALA A 146 6.62 -3.98 -1.15
C ALA A 146 7.90 -3.27 -1.59
N MET A 147 8.88 -4.05 -2.04
CA MET A 147 10.17 -3.53 -2.48
C MET A 147 10.69 -4.34 -3.66
N ARG A 148 11.44 -3.68 -4.54
CA ARG A 148 12.14 -4.29 -5.68
C ARG A 148 13.60 -4.49 -5.33
N SER A 149 14.21 -5.60 -5.75
CA SER A 149 15.61 -5.89 -5.43
C SER A 149 16.56 -4.87 -6.08
N SER A 150 16.28 -4.46 -7.32
CA SER A 150 17.05 -3.45 -8.05
C SER A 150 17.00 -2.04 -7.47
N GLU A 151 15.90 -1.69 -6.80
CA GLU A 151 15.69 -0.33 -6.29
C GLU A 151 15.93 -0.22 -4.79
N THR A 152 15.78 -1.32 -4.04
CA THR A 152 15.84 -1.27 -2.59
C THR A 152 17.24 -0.91 -2.09
N GLN A 153 17.34 0.04 -1.17
CA GLN A 153 18.59 0.34 -0.47
C GLN A 153 18.96 -0.74 0.57
N PHE A 154 18.05 -1.67 0.87
CA PHE A 154 18.24 -2.68 1.91
C PHE A 154 19.13 -3.82 1.41
N ASN A 155 20.06 -4.24 2.27
CA ASN A 155 20.94 -5.37 2.01
C ASN A 155 20.32 -6.67 2.56
N ARG A 156 21.06 -7.78 2.40
CA ARG A 156 20.66 -9.10 2.88
C ARG A 156 20.29 -9.11 4.37
N TYR A 157 21.12 -8.50 5.22
CA TYR A 157 20.90 -8.48 6.66
C TYR A 157 19.68 -7.64 7.05
N ASP A 158 19.46 -6.51 6.40
CA ASP A 158 18.25 -5.70 6.63
C ASP A 158 16.98 -6.50 6.31
N LEU A 159 16.99 -7.27 5.21
CA LEU A 159 15.87 -8.13 4.84
C LEU A 159 15.67 -9.27 5.83
N LEU A 160 16.74 -9.95 6.26
CA LEU A 160 16.63 -10.99 7.29
C LEU A 160 16.05 -10.44 8.60
N ASP A 161 16.49 -9.25 9.03
CA ASP A 161 15.95 -8.53 10.18
C ASP A 161 14.46 -8.25 10.02
N PHE A 162 14.01 -7.82 8.83
CA PHE A 162 12.59 -7.61 8.56
C PHE A 162 11.82 -8.94 8.64
N GLY A 163 12.39 -10.01 8.07
CA GLY A 163 11.88 -11.37 8.14
C GLY A 163 11.65 -11.84 9.58
N GLU A 164 12.63 -11.63 10.46
CA GLU A 164 12.50 -11.97 11.88
C GLU A 164 11.36 -11.21 12.55
N ILE A 165 11.21 -9.92 12.26
CA ILE A 165 10.09 -9.13 12.79
C ILE A 165 8.74 -9.70 12.30
N ILE A 166 8.58 -9.94 10.99
CA ILE A 166 7.30 -10.42 10.46
C ILE A 166 6.99 -11.86 10.86
N SER A 167 7.99 -12.67 11.21
CA SER A 167 7.79 -14.02 11.75
C SER A 167 7.02 -14.00 13.09
N THR A 168 7.16 -12.92 13.86
CA THR A 168 6.45 -12.71 15.14
C THR A 168 5.22 -11.82 15.00
N MET A 169 5.14 -11.00 13.95
CA MET A 169 4.07 -10.02 13.71
C MET A 169 3.08 -10.47 12.63
N ARG A 170 1.99 -11.14 13.04
CA ARG A 170 0.95 -11.70 12.13
C ARG A 170 0.34 -10.71 11.13
N THR A 171 0.29 -9.43 11.48
CA THR A 171 -0.36 -8.38 10.68
C THR A 171 0.64 -7.58 9.83
N ALA A 172 1.94 -7.83 9.98
CA ALA A 172 3.00 -7.27 9.15
C ALA A 172 3.35 -8.24 8.01
N ARG A 173 3.67 -7.71 6.83
CA ARG A 173 4.08 -8.51 5.67
C ARG A 173 5.16 -7.79 4.89
N VAL A 174 6.11 -8.54 4.35
CA VAL A 174 7.06 -8.06 3.37
C VAL A 174 6.94 -8.92 2.11
N LEU A 175 6.88 -8.28 0.94
CA LEU A 175 7.08 -8.96 -0.33
C LEU A 175 8.20 -8.25 -1.09
N LEU A 176 9.22 -9.03 -1.43
CA LEU A 176 10.35 -8.64 -2.24
C LEU A 176 10.12 -9.11 -3.67
N VAL A 177 10.13 -8.17 -4.61
CA VAL A 177 10.10 -8.45 -6.03
C VAL A 177 11.54 -8.54 -6.52
N ILE A 178 11.92 -9.69 -7.07
CA ILE A 178 13.24 -9.94 -7.64
C ILE A 178 13.20 -9.57 -9.12
N ASP A 179 13.98 -8.56 -9.49
CA ASP A 179 14.07 -8.01 -10.85
C ASP A 179 15.51 -7.72 -11.30
N ASP A 180 16.49 -8.18 -10.51
CA ASP A 180 17.93 -8.13 -10.78
C ASP A 180 18.67 -9.33 -10.14
N ASP A 181 19.99 -9.30 -10.18
CA ASP A 181 20.89 -10.34 -9.64
C ASP A 181 21.49 -9.99 -8.27
N LYS A 182 20.95 -8.97 -7.58
CA LYS A 182 21.48 -8.50 -6.29
C LYS A 182 21.45 -9.56 -5.19
N PHE A 183 20.49 -10.47 -5.23
CA PHE A 183 20.34 -11.56 -4.27
C PHE A 183 20.42 -12.91 -4.98
N ASN A 184 21.27 -13.79 -4.49
CA ASN A 184 21.41 -15.12 -5.07
C ASN A 184 20.32 -16.07 -4.54
N GLN A 185 20.27 -17.29 -5.09
CA GLN A 185 19.29 -18.31 -4.70
C GLN A 185 19.33 -18.73 -3.22
N TYR A 186 20.48 -18.60 -2.55
CA TYR A 186 20.61 -18.90 -1.12
C TYR A 186 19.99 -17.76 -0.30
N ASP A 187 20.28 -16.51 -0.65
CA ASP A 187 19.65 -15.34 -0.01
C ASP A 187 18.12 -15.39 -0.11
N ILE A 188 17.61 -15.68 -1.31
CA ILE A 188 16.17 -15.76 -1.57
C ILE A 188 15.52 -16.84 -0.69
N ARG A 189 16.16 -18.00 -0.54
CA ARG A 189 15.68 -19.09 0.31
C ARG A 189 15.63 -18.66 1.77
N ASP A 190 16.69 -18.04 2.28
CA ASP A 190 16.74 -17.54 3.66
C ASP A 190 15.61 -16.53 3.92
N PHE A 191 15.34 -15.63 2.96
CA PHE A 191 14.23 -14.68 3.07
C PHE A 191 12.87 -15.38 3.16
N GLN A 192 12.65 -16.42 2.33
CA GLN A 192 11.42 -17.21 2.34
C GLN A 192 11.21 -17.96 3.65
N GLU A 193 12.28 -18.56 4.19
CA GLU A 193 12.26 -19.23 5.50
C GLU A 193 11.89 -18.28 6.64
N LYS A 194 12.29 -17.00 6.52
CA LYS A 194 11.89 -15.93 7.44
C LYS A 194 10.51 -15.33 7.12
N GLY A 195 9.76 -15.90 6.17
CA GLY A 195 8.39 -15.49 5.85
C GLY A 195 8.26 -14.30 4.90
N ILE A 196 9.37 -13.82 4.32
CA ILE A 196 9.32 -12.83 3.25
C ILE A 196 8.77 -13.52 2.00
N ARG A 197 7.73 -12.91 1.43
CA ARG A 197 7.19 -13.39 0.17
C ARG A 197 8.08 -12.93 -0.97
N ILE A 198 8.27 -13.79 -1.96
CA ILE A 198 9.10 -13.51 -3.13
C ILE A 198 8.23 -13.52 -4.37
N LYS A 199 8.48 -12.58 -5.27
CA LYS A 199 7.92 -12.57 -6.62
C LYS A 199 9.02 -12.28 -7.62
N TYR A 200 9.15 -13.11 -8.65
CA TYR A 200 10.04 -12.82 -9.76
C TYR A 200 9.34 -11.94 -10.78
N GLN A 201 10.04 -10.92 -11.26
CA GLN A 201 9.65 -10.16 -12.43
C GLN A 201 10.62 -10.49 -13.57
N ASN A 202 10.07 -11.07 -14.63
CA ASN A 202 10.78 -11.33 -15.88
C ASN A 202 10.74 -10.09 -16.78
#